data_AF-A0A7D4G0F3-F1
#
_entry.id   AF-A0A7D4G0F3-F1
#
_cell.length_a   1.000
_cell.length_b   1.000
_cell.length_c   1.000
_cell.angle_alpha   90.00
_cell.angle_beta   90.00
_cell.angle_gamma   90.00
#
_symmetry.space_group_name_H-M   'P 1'
#
loop_
_entity.id
_entity.type
_entity.pdbx_description
1 polymer ?
#
loop_
_entity_poly.entity_id
_entity_poly.type
_entity_poly.pdbx_seq_one_letter_code
_entity_poly.pdbx_strand_id
1 'polypeptide(L)'
;MDLNFLFESSDHIRYQDGIHISGPHGGAKRAVKVEPNISGCSGYKIVSDDGYIVTIYNLDGMHPVWQNNVQMAPKPMRVISQSDNKIVLRGYPLQAMSPFGWIDFDGQNYGLTIFLKNEQVEKCVLHMYDRNVEIEYLK
;
A
#
# COMPACT_ATOMS: atom_id res chain seq x y z
N MET A 1 2.19 -5.67 16.96
CA MET A 1 1.97 -4.23 16.76
C MET A 1 0.69 -4.09 15.97
N ASP A 2 -0.28 -3.35 16.47
CA ASP A 2 -1.48 -3.05 15.70
C ASP A 2 -1.14 -1.96 14.69
N LEU A 3 -1.06 -2.31 13.41
CA LEU A 3 -0.75 -1.36 12.35
C LEU A 3 -1.98 -0.51 12.07
N ASN A 4 -1.92 0.74 12.53
CA ASN A 4 -2.88 1.79 12.20
C ASN A 4 -2.13 3.12 12.09
N PHE A 5 -1.72 3.50 10.88
CA PHE A 5 -0.94 4.72 10.66
C PHE A 5 -1.17 5.34 9.28
N LEU A 6 -0.84 6.62 9.19
CA LEU A 6 -0.69 7.39 7.96
C LEU A 6 0.76 7.87 7.85
N PHE A 7 1.48 7.42 6.83
CA PHE A 7 2.84 7.85 6.54
C PHE A 7 2.82 8.81 5.36
N GLU A 8 3.06 10.09 5.64
CA GLU A 8 3.22 11.11 4.61
C GLU A 8 4.64 11.10 4.05
N SER A 9 4.72 11.16 2.74
CA SER A 9 5.93 11.05 1.96
C SER A 9 6.05 12.26 1.05
N SER A 10 7.18 12.94 1.10
CA SER A 10 7.41 14.16 0.29
C SER A 10 7.65 13.85 -1.19
N ASP A 11 8.12 12.64 -1.48
CA ASP A 11 8.50 12.16 -2.81
C ASP A 11 8.49 10.63 -2.87
N HIS A 12 8.57 10.06 -4.06
CA HIS A 12 8.71 8.62 -4.24
C HIS A 12 9.74 8.28 -5.32
N ILE A 13 10.38 7.13 -5.16
CA ILE A 13 11.35 6.59 -6.11
C ILE A 13 10.82 5.27 -6.64
N ARG A 14 10.84 5.08 -7.95
CA ARG A 14 10.42 3.85 -8.61
C ARG A 14 11.61 3.08 -9.13
N TYR A 15 11.66 1.80 -8.77
CA TYR A 15 12.54 0.81 -9.35
C TYR A 15 11.73 -0.19 -10.17
N GLN A 16 12.33 -0.71 -11.22
CA GLN A 16 11.81 -1.84 -11.99
C GLN A 16 12.97 -2.73 -12.38
N ASP A 17 12.85 -4.03 -12.12
CA ASP A 17 13.95 -4.99 -12.33
C ASP A 17 15.23 -4.61 -11.56
N GLY A 18 15.07 -3.99 -10.38
CA GLY A 18 16.18 -3.46 -9.57
C GLY A 18 16.83 -2.20 -10.14
N ILE A 19 16.38 -1.70 -11.29
CA ILE A 19 16.91 -0.50 -11.96
C ILE A 19 16.08 0.71 -11.54
N HIS A 20 16.75 1.80 -11.20
CA HIS A 20 16.09 3.08 -10.92
C HIS A 20 15.44 3.63 -12.21
N ILE A 21 14.11 3.82 -12.20
CA ILE A 21 13.34 4.27 -13.35
C ILE A 21 12.93 5.74 -13.24
N SER A 22 12.49 6.18 -12.06
CA SER A 22 12.03 7.55 -11.85
C SER A 22 12.10 7.99 -10.39
N GLY A 23 12.16 9.30 -10.19
CA GLY A 23 12.29 9.91 -8.87
C GLY A 23 13.76 10.21 -8.52
N PRO A 24 14.01 10.83 -7.36
CA PRO A 24 13.06 11.72 -6.70
C PRO A 24 12.64 12.84 -7.67
N HIS A 25 11.39 13.28 -7.56
CA HIS A 25 10.80 14.29 -8.42
C HIS A 25 11.00 15.73 -7.93
N GLY A 26 11.57 15.92 -6.73
CA GLY A 26 11.63 17.23 -6.08
C GLY A 26 10.25 17.71 -5.59
N GLY A 27 9.32 16.76 -5.45
CA GLY A 27 7.90 16.99 -5.18
C GLY A 27 7.04 15.95 -5.90
N ALA A 28 6.36 15.09 -5.14
CA ALA A 28 5.31 14.19 -5.61
C ALA A 28 4.65 13.56 -4.38
N LYS A 29 3.95 14.37 -3.60
CA LYS A 29 3.58 13.99 -2.24
C LYS A 29 2.59 12.85 -2.25
N ARG A 30 2.87 11.83 -1.44
CA ARG A 30 2.01 10.65 -1.27
C ARG A 30 1.75 10.39 0.20
N ALA A 31 0.69 9.68 0.50
CA ALA A 31 0.53 9.07 1.81
C ALA A 31 0.28 7.56 1.69
N VAL A 32 0.94 6.79 2.55
CA VAL A 32 0.71 5.36 2.74
C VAL A 32 -0.12 5.20 4.00
N LYS A 33 -1.36 4.74 3.87
CA LYS A 33 -2.21 4.40 5.02
C LYS A 33 -2.29 2.89 5.16
N VAL A 34 -2.08 2.41 6.38
CA VAL A 34 -2.29 1.01 6.76
C VAL A 34 -3.23 1.01 7.94
N GLU A 35 -4.35 0.30 7.81
CA GLU A 35 -5.38 0.21 8.84
C GLU A 35 -5.90 -1.23 8.97
N PRO A 36 -6.34 -1.67 10.16
CA PRO A 36 -6.96 -2.97 10.32
C PRO A 36 -8.19 -3.10 9.43
N ASN A 37 -8.39 -4.28 8.84
CA ASN A 37 -9.58 -4.58 8.06
C ASN A 37 -10.78 -4.83 8.98
N ILE A 38 -11.48 -3.79 9.44
CA ILE A 38 -12.61 -3.97 10.38
C ILE A 38 -13.90 -4.39 9.63
N SER A 39 -14.18 -3.76 8.49
CA SER A 39 -15.47 -3.91 7.79
C SER A 39 -15.34 -4.20 6.29
N GLY A 40 -14.19 -4.72 5.86
CA GLY A 40 -13.86 -4.86 4.45
C GLY A 40 -13.44 -3.55 3.79
N CYS A 41 -13.22 -3.59 2.48
CA CYS A 41 -12.97 -2.42 1.65
C CYS A 41 -13.68 -2.54 0.30
N SER A 42 -13.98 -1.39 -0.31
CA SER A 42 -14.72 -1.35 -1.57
C SER A 42 -13.98 -2.08 -2.70
N GLY A 43 -14.73 -2.85 -3.49
CA GLY A 43 -14.20 -3.50 -4.69
C GLY A 43 -13.63 -4.89 -4.45
N TYR A 44 -13.62 -5.41 -3.23
CA TYR A 44 -13.17 -6.76 -2.93
C TYR A 44 -14.14 -7.53 -2.05
N LYS A 45 -14.19 -8.83 -2.25
CA LYS A 45 -14.92 -9.77 -1.39
C LYS A 45 -13.93 -10.35 -0.38
N ILE A 46 -13.92 -9.79 0.81
CA ILE A 46 -13.02 -10.16 1.91
C ILE A 46 -13.79 -10.34 3.21
N VAL A 47 -13.21 -11.10 4.14
CA VAL A 47 -13.77 -11.31 5.48
C VAL A 47 -13.37 -10.14 6.37
N SER A 48 -14.28 -9.63 7.20
CA SER A 48 -13.95 -8.67 8.25
C SER A 48 -12.93 -9.24 9.23
N ASP A 49 -12.16 -8.35 9.86
CA ASP A 49 -11.14 -8.63 10.86
C ASP A 49 -9.96 -9.50 10.38
N ASP A 50 -9.82 -9.64 9.07
CA ASP A 50 -8.72 -10.38 8.44
C ASP A 50 -7.70 -9.42 7.81
N GLY A 51 -6.57 -9.26 8.50
CA GLY A 51 -5.42 -8.50 8.04
C GLY A 51 -5.63 -6.99 8.03
N TYR A 52 -5.05 -6.33 7.03
CA TYR A 52 -4.95 -4.88 6.93
C TYR A 52 -5.35 -4.40 5.53
N ILE A 53 -5.83 -3.16 5.46
CA ILE A 53 -6.07 -2.45 4.21
C ILE A 53 -4.95 -1.44 4.00
N VAL A 54 -4.27 -1.56 2.87
CA VAL A 54 -3.22 -0.61 2.44
C VAL A 54 -3.76 0.31 1.37
N THR A 55 -3.65 1.62 1.58
CA THR A 55 -4.11 2.65 0.62
C THR A 55 -3.01 3.66 0.34
N ILE A 56 -2.80 3.97 -0.94
CA ILE A 56 -1.87 5.02 -1.38
C ILE A 56 -2.66 6.23 -1.88
N TYR A 57 -2.39 7.39 -1.30
CA TYR A 57 -3.02 8.64 -1.67
C TYR A 57 -2.06 9.58 -2.41
N ASN A 58 -2.59 10.30 -3.39
CA ASN A 58 -1.97 11.51 -3.95
C ASN A 58 -2.25 12.70 -3.04
N LEU A 59 -1.22 13.38 -2.55
CA LEU A 59 -1.40 14.60 -1.75
C LEU A 59 -1.27 15.87 -2.60
N ASP A 60 -0.96 15.75 -3.89
CA ASP A 60 -0.92 16.87 -4.82
C ASP A 60 -2.34 17.08 -5.43
N GLY A 61 -2.94 18.27 -5.27
CA GLY A 61 -4.28 18.63 -5.79
C GLY A 61 -5.31 19.00 -4.72
N MET A 62 -6.53 19.42 -5.11
CA MET A 62 -7.59 19.89 -4.19
C MET A 62 -8.24 18.74 -3.39
N HIS A 63 -8.40 18.95 -2.07
CA HIS A 63 -8.99 17.94 -1.19
C HIS A 63 -9.65 18.53 0.07
N PRO A 64 -10.97 18.28 0.33
CA PRO A 64 -11.56 18.57 1.64
C PRO A 64 -11.64 17.34 2.59
N VAL A 65 -11.91 16.11 2.10
CA VAL A 65 -12.02 14.86 2.93
C VAL A 65 -11.76 13.53 2.14
N TRP A 66 -10.89 13.47 1.13
CA TRP A 66 -10.42 12.21 0.47
C TRP A 66 -11.30 11.65 -0.66
N GLN A 67 -11.97 12.52 -1.41
CA GLN A 67 -12.87 12.11 -2.49
C GLN A 67 -12.14 11.53 -3.73
N ASN A 68 -11.18 12.23 -4.36
CA ASN A 68 -10.65 11.86 -5.69
C ASN A 68 -9.13 11.65 -5.78
N ASN A 69 -8.44 11.46 -4.66
CA ASN A 69 -6.97 11.39 -4.62
C ASN A 69 -6.40 9.99 -4.40
N VAL A 70 -7.26 8.96 -4.37
CA VAL A 70 -6.83 7.57 -4.29
C VAL A 70 -6.20 7.18 -5.63
N GLN A 71 -4.88 7.02 -5.68
CA GLN A 71 -4.20 6.66 -6.94
C GLN A 71 -4.44 5.21 -7.34
N MET A 72 -4.72 4.35 -6.36
CA MET A 72 -4.95 2.93 -6.54
C MET A 72 -6.04 2.44 -5.60
N ALA A 73 -6.91 1.55 -6.08
CA ALA A 73 -7.87 0.87 -5.21
C ALA A 73 -7.13 0.27 -4.00
N PRO A 74 -7.70 0.35 -2.78
CA PRO A 74 -7.10 -0.22 -1.58
C PRO A 74 -6.69 -1.68 -1.79
N LYS A 75 -5.67 -2.16 -1.07
CA LYS A 75 -5.16 -3.52 -1.23
C LYS A 75 -5.23 -4.25 0.11
N PRO A 76 -6.08 -5.28 0.25
CA PRO A 76 -6.08 -6.16 1.42
C PRO A 76 -4.76 -6.93 1.51
N MET A 77 -4.16 -6.97 2.69
CA MET A 77 -2.88 -7.65 2.94
C MET A 77 -2.83 -8.28 4.33
N ARG A 78 -1.98 -9.31 4.50
CA ARG A 78 -1.67 -9.93 5.80
C ARG A 78 -0.18 -9.79 6.10
N VAL A 79 0.18 -9.74 7.39
CA VAL A 79 1.58 -9.79 7.81
C VAL A 79 2.14 -11.19 7.53
N ILE A 80 3.26 -11.25 6.81
CA ILE A 80 3.96 -12.52 6.52
C ILE A 80 5.30 -12.61 7.23
N SER A 81 5.84 -11.50 7.72
CA SER A 81 7.07 -11.45 8.49
C SER A 81 7.12 -10.18 9.33
N GLN A 82 7.67 -10.29 10.54
CA GLN A 82 7.88 -9.15 11.44
C GLN A 82 9.18 -9.31 12.21
N SER A 83 9.95 -8.22 12.30
CA SER A 83 11.11 -8.03 13.16
C SER A 83 11.06 -6.62 13.78
N ASP A 84 11.99 -6.30 14.68
CA ASP A 84 12.02 -5.02 15.40
C ASP A 84 12.13 -3.80 14.47
N ASN A 85 12.75 -3.97 13.31
CA ASN A 85 13.02 -2.91 12.34
C ASN A 85 12.23 -3.02 11.03
N LYS A 86 11.41 -4.06 10.86
CA LYS A 86 10.77 -4.34 9.57
C LYS A 86 9.51 -5.17 9.71
N ILE A 87 8.47 -4.78 8.98
CA ILE A 87 7.22 -5.54 8.84
C ILE A 87 6.96 -5.73 7.35
N VAL A 88 6.61 -6.96 6.96
CA VAL A 88 6.30 -7.31 5.57
C VAL A 88 4.87 -7.78 5.48
N LEU A 89 4.08 -7.09 4.66
CA LEU A 89 2.71 -7.42 4.32
C LEU A 89 2.65 -7.96 2.89
N ARG A 90 1.79 -8.93 2.65
CA ARG A 90 1.52 -9.51 1.34
C ARG A 90 0.02 -9.59 1.12
N GLY A 91 -0.43 -9.24 -0.09
CA GLY A 91 -1.80 -9.53 -0.50
C GLY A 91 -2.03 -11.04 -0.64
N TYR A 92 -3.29 -11.43 -0.80
CA TYR A 92 -3.70 -12.83 -0.92
C TYR A 92 -4.75 -12.98 -2.03
N PRO A 93 -4.96 -14.19 -2.58
CA PRO A 93 -5.98 -14.42 -3.60
C PRO A 93 -7.37 -14.12 -3.04
N LEU A 94 -8.17 -13.37 -3.79
CA LEU A 94 -9.52 -12.95 -3.39
C LEU A 94 -10.34 -12.61 -4.63
N GLN A 95 -11.61 -12.24 -4.47
CA GLN A 95 -12.42 -11.79 -5.61
C GLN A 95 -12.52 -10.26 -5.63
N ALA A 96 -12.37 -9.67 -6.81
CA ALA A 96 -12.55 -8.25 -7.06
C ALA A 96 -13.84 -7.99 -7.86
N MET A 97 -14.48 -6.85 -7.60
CA MET A 97 -15.67 -6.42 -8.34
C MET A 97 -15.26 -5.90 -9.73
N SER A 98 -15.91 -6.41 -10.76
CA SER A 98 -15.81 -5.92 -12.14
C SER A 98 -17.20 -5.52 -12.68
N PRO A 99 -17.30 -4.84 -13.82
CA PRO A 99 -18.59 -4.58 -14.47
C PRO A 99 -19.40 -5.85 -14.81
N PHE A 100 -18.74 -7.01 -14.88
CA PHE A 100 -19.34 -8.30 -15.19
C PHE A 100 -19.57 -9.18 -13.94
N GLY A 101 -19.35 -8.63 -12.74
CA GLY A 101 -19.49 -9.33 -11.47
C GLY A 101 -18.15 -9.62 -10.78
N TRP A 102 -18.17 -10.51 -9.79
CA TRP A 102 -16.99 -10.91 -9.02
C TRP A 102 -16.07 -11.80 -9.84
N ILE A 103 -14.81 -11.41 -9.96
CA ILE A 103 -13.76 -12.16 -10.67
C ILE A 103 -12.59 -12.46 -9.73
N ASP A 104 -11.87 -13.53 -10.00
CA ASP A 104 -10.68 -13.87 -9.23
C ASP A 104 -9.58 -12.81 -9.47
N PHE A 105 -8.96 -12.40 -8.37
CA PHE A 105 -7.89 -11.42 -8.35
C PHE A 105 -6.75 -11.95 -7.50
N ASP A 106 -5.58 -12.07 -8.13
CA ASP A 106 -4.38 -12.50 -7.43
C ASP A 106 -3.75 -11.31 -6.68
N GLY A 107 -4.28 -11.05 -5.48
CA GLY A 107 -3.79 -10.00 -4.60
C GLY A 107 -2.35 -10.24 -4.15
N GLN A 108 -1.81 -11.46 -4.28
CA GLN A 108 -0.41 -11.75 -3.98
C GLN A 108 0.53 -10.99 -4.90
N ASN A 109 0.09 -10.44 -6.02
CA ASN A 109 0.95 -9.58 -6.83
C ASN A 109 1.32 -8.25 -6.14
N TYR A 110 0.72 -7.96 -4.98
CA TYR A 110 1.00 -6.76 -4.19
C TYR A 110 1.58 -7.09 -2.81
N GLY A 111 2.46 -6.23 -2.31
CA GLY A 111 2.96 -6.29 -0.94
C GLY A 111 3.44 -4.93 -0.46
N LEU A 112 3.64 -4.80 0.85
CA LEU A 112 4.17 -3.59 1.47
C LEU A 112 5.25 -3.98 2.49
N THR A 113 6.43 -3.40 2.36
CA THR A 113 7.45 -3.46 3.41
C THR A 113 7.45 -2.14 4.18
N ILE A 114 7.34 -2.21 5.49
CA ILE A 114 7.39 -1.08 6.41
C ILE A 114 8.72 -1.18 7.16
N PHE A 115 9.56 -0.15 7.03
CA PHE A 115 10.80 -0.02 7.77
C PHE A 115 10.57 0.83 9.02
N LEU A 116 11.05 0.33 10.15
CA LEU A 116 10.88 0.95 11.45
C LEU A 116 12.23 1.39 12.02
N LYS A 117 12.24 2.57 12.64
CA LYS A 117 13.37 3.09 13.40
C LYS A 117 12.85 3.73 14.67
N ASN A 118 13.35 3.27 15.82
CA ASN A 118 12.85 3.68 17.14
C ASN A 118 11.31 3.55 17.22
N GLU A 119 10.78 2.42 16.74
CA GLU A 119 9.34 2.10 16.72
C GLU A 119 8.47 3.04 15.85
N GLN A 120 9.08 3.95 15.08
CA GLN A 120 8.40 4.84 14.13
C GLN A 120 8.64 4.40 12.69
N VAL A 121 7.64 4.60 11.83
CA VAL A 121 7.78 4.35 10.40
C VAL A 121 8.79 5.32 9.79
N GLU A 122 9.87 4.78 9.26
CA GLU A 122 10.94 5.51 8.58
C GLU A 122 10.71 5.58 7.07
N LYS A 123 10.30 4.45 6.48
CA LYS A 123 10.07 4.28 5.04
C LYS A 123 9.02 3.20 4.79
N CYS A 124 8.26 3.36 3.71
CA CYS A 124 7.41 2.30 3.16
C CYS A 124 7.87 1.95 1.74
N VAL A 125 7.81 0.68 1.36
CA VAL A 125 8.07 0.22 0.00
C VAL A 125 6.89 -0.61 -0.49
N LEU A 126 6.21 -0.13 -1.53
CA LEU A 126 5.17 -0.88 -2.23
C LEU A 126 5.81 -1.80 -3.27
N HIS A 127 5.37 -3.05 -3.28
CA HIS A 127 5.84 -4.08 -4.20
C HIS A 127 4.72 -4.45 -5.16
N MET A 128 5.04 -4.50 -6.46
CA MET A 128 4.19 -5.05 -7.52
C MET A 128 4.97 -6.18 -8.20
N TYR A 129 4.81 -7.38 -7.65
CA TYR A 129 5.65 -8.54 -7.95
C TYR A 129 5.46 -9.07 -9.37
N ASP A 130 4.25 -8.96 -9.92
CA ASP A 130 3.93 -9.32 -11.32
C ASP A 130 4.74 -8.52 -12.34
N ARG A 131 5.13 -7.30 -11.97
CA ARG A 131 5.86 -6.35 -12.81
C ARG A 131 7.30 -6.14 -12.37
N ASN A 132 7.72 -6.79 -11.29
CA ASN A 132 9.00 -6.56 -10.64
C ASN A 132 9.27 -5.07 -10.36
N VAL A 133 8.24 -4.37 -9.88
CA VAL A 133 8.29 -2.94 -9.57
C VAL A 133 8.29 -2.73 -8.06
N GLU A 134 9.16 -1.82 -7.61
CA GLU A 134 9.18 -1.32 -6.24
C GLU A 134 9.00 0.19 -6.26
N ILE A 135 8.19 0.71 -5.35
CA ILE A 135 8.01 2.16 -5.14
C ILE A 135 8.34 2.47 -3.70
N GLU A 136 9.43 3.22 -3.50
CA GLU A 136 9.86 3.69 -2.19
C GLU A 136 9.21 5.03 -1.86
N TYR A 137 8.58 5.11 -0.69
CA TYR A 137 8.01 6.33 -0.11
C TYR A 137 8.90 6.82 1.03
N LEU A 138 9.48 8.00 0.86
CA LEU A 138 10.46 8.60 1.76
C LEU A 138 9.85 9.82 2.47
N LYS A 139 10.31 10.12 3.70
CA LYS A 139 9.99 11.39 4.37
C LYS A 139 10.63 12.56 3.64
#